data_AF-A0A9P1KIK0-F1
#
_entry.id   AF-A0A9P1KIK0-F1
#
_cell.length_a   1.000
_cell.length_b   1.000
_cell.length_c   1.000
_cell.angle_alpha   90.00
_cell.angle_beta   90.00
_cell.angle_gamma   90.00
#
_symmetry.space_group_name_H-M   'P 1'
#
loop_
_entity.id
_entity.type
_entity.pdbx_description
1 polymer ?
#
loop_
_entity_poly.entity_id
_entity_poly.type
_entity_poly.pdbx_seq_one_letter_code
_entity_poly.pdbx_strand_id
1 'polypeptide(L)' 'MNISLSSEIEQFLESLVESGKYPSAEDAIVAGIRLLADRERIYQRRFEELPGDIMVGVAAN' A
#
# COMPACT_ATOMS: atom_id res chain seq x y z
N MET A 1 -17.19 -1.72 -6.93
CA MET A 1 -16.57 -0.42 -7.26
C MET A 1 -16.00 -0.56 -8.66
N ASN A 2 -16.30 0.35 -9.59
CA ASN A 2 -15.75 0.29 -10.95
C ASN A 2 -14.51 1.17 -10.99
N ILE A 3 -13.34 0.58 -11.22
CA ILE A 3 -12.06 1.30 -11.24
C ILE A 3 -11.55 1.24 -12.68
N SER A 4 -11.37 2.40 -13.31
CA SER A 4 -10.71 2.48 -14.61
C SER A 4 -9.21 2.50 -14.38
N LEU A 5 -8.50 1.55 -14.96
CA LEU A 5 -7.05 1.49 -14.93
C LEU A 5 -6.47 2.19 -16.16
N SER A 6 -5.23 2.64 -16.07
CA SER A 6 -4.50 3.07 -17.26
C SER A 6 -4.05 1.85 -18.06
N SER A 7 -3.89 2.02 -19.37
CA SER A 7 -3.45 0.94 -20.27
C SER A 7 -2.09 0.35 -19.88
N GLU A 8 -1.22 1.14 -19.25
CA GLU A 8 0.07 0.67 -18.71
C GLU A 8 -0.12 -0.34 -17.57
N ILE A 9 -1.07 -0.09 -16.66
CA ILE A 9 -1.35 -1.02 -15.55
C ILE A 9 -2.05 -2.27 -16.07
N GLU A 10 -2.95 -2.15 -17.05
CA GLU A 10 -3.59 -3.30 -17.68
C GLU A 10 -2.56 -4.26 -18.30
N GLN A 11 -1.63 -3.73 -19.10
CA GLN A 11 -0.53 -4.51 -19.69
C GLN A 11 0.35 -5.17 -18.64
N PHE A 12 0.64 -4.47 -17.55
CA PHE A 12 1.39 -5.03 -16.44
C PHE A 12 0.65 -6.21 -15.80
N LEU A 13 -0.66 -6.08 -15.53
CA LEU A 13 -1.48 -7.15 -14.98
C LEU A 13 -1.58 -8.35 -15.92
N GLU A 14 -1.73 -8.12 -17.23
CA GLU A 14 -1.71 -9.17 -18.24
C GLU A 14 -0.39 -9.93 -18.21
N SER A 15 0.75 -9.23 -18.19
CA SER A 15 2.08 -9.87 -18.12
C SER A 15 2.26 -10.74 -16.87
N LEU A 16 1.65 -10.35 -15.75
CA LEU A 16 1.69 -11.10 -14.51
C LEU A 16 0.87 -12.40 -14.60
N VAL A 17 -0.27 -12.36 -15.28
CA VAL A 17 -1.10 -13.55 -15.53
C VAL A 17 -0.43 -14.47 -16.55
N GLU A 18 0.09 -13.93 -17.65
CA GLU A 18 0.82 -14.69 -18.67
C GLU A 18 2.06 -15.37 -18.11
N SER A 19 2.76 -14.72 -17.18
CA SER A 19 3.90 -15.31 -16.48
C SER A 19 3.54 -16.47 -15.54
N GLY A 20 2.23 -16.72 -15.32
CA GLY A 20 1.72 -17.73 -14.40
C GLY A 20 1.88 -17.37 -12.92
N LYS A 21 2.35 -16.15 -12.60
CA LYS A 21 2.51 -15.69 -11.20
C LYS A 21 1.17 -15.50 -10.51
N TYR A 22 0.13 -15.14 -11.27
CA TYR A 22 -1.22 -14.95 -10.75
C TYR A 22 -2.24 -15.67 -11.64
N PRO A 23 -3.30 -16.26 -11.06
CA PRO A 23 -4.35 -16.95 -11.82
C PRO A 23 -5.22 -15.99 -12.64
N SER A 24 -5.34 -14.73 -12.20
CA SER A 24 -6.14 -13.71 -12.85
C SER A 24 -5.60 -12.31 -12.55
N ALA A 25 -6.02 -11.33 -13.37
CA ALA A 25 -5.68 -9.92 -13.13
C ALA A 25 -6.26 -9.42 -11.80
N GLU A 26 -7.43 -9.93 -11.40
CA GLU A 26 -8.10 -9.56 -10.16
C GLU A 26 -7.32 -10.06 -8.93
N ASP A 27 -6.76 -11.26 -8.99
CA ASP A 27 -5.87 -11.77 -7.94
C ASP A 27 -4.60 -10.92 -7.79
N ALA A 28 -4.03 -10.48 -8.92
CA ALA A 28 -2.86 -9.59 -8.92
C ALA A 28 -3.20 -8.21 -8.33
N ILE A 29 -4.37 -7.66 -8.64
CA ILE A 29 -4.86 -6.40 -8.06
C ILE A 29 -5.03 -6.54 -6.54
N VAL A 30 -5.68 -7.61 -6.07
CA VAL A 30 -5.89 -7.84 -4.64
C VAL A 30 -4.55 -7.97 -3.91
N ALA A 31 -3.57 -8.66 -4.49
CA ALA A 31 -2.24 -8.76 -3.93
C ALA A 31 -1.55 -7.39 -3.83
N GLY A 32 -1.64 -6.56 -4.88
CA GLY A 32 -1.11 -5.19 -4.89
C GLY A 32 -1.76 -4.29 -3.83
N ILE A 33 -3.09 -4.34 -3.69
CA ILE A 33 -3.83 -3.56 -2.69
C ILE A 33 -3.47 -4.01 -1.27
N ARG A 34 -3.30 -5.31 -1.02
CA ARG A 34 -2.86 -5.81 0.30
C ARG A 34 -1.48 -5.27 0.67
N LEU A 35 -0.55 -5.29 -0.27
CA LEU A 35 0.79 -4.73 -0.06
C LEU A 35 0.74 -3.23 0.25
N LEU A 36 -0.13 -2.48 -0.44
CA LEU A 36 -0.35 -1.06 -0.15
C LEU A 36 -0.97 -0.85 1.23
N ALA A 37 -1.98 -1.64 1.61
CA ALA A 37 -2.63 -1.57 2.91
C ALA A 37 -1.65 -1.86 4.06
N ASP A 38 -0.78 -2.85 3.90
CA ASP A 38 0.26 -3.17 4.88
C ASP A 38 1.27 -2.03 5.02
N ARG A 39 1.64 -1.40 3.91
CA ARG A 39 2.49 -0.20 3.92
C ARG A 39 1.82 0.94 4.67
N GLU A 40 0.57 1.27 4.36
CA GLU A 40 -0.17 2.34 5.03
C GLU A 40 -0.31 2.09 6.54
N ARG A 41 -0.51 0.83 6.96
CA ARG A 41 -0.56 0.45 8.38
C ARG A 41 0.76 0.72 9.11
N ILE A 42 1.90 0.55 8.45
CA ILE A 42 3.22 0.88 9.01
C ILE A 42 3.37 2.40 9.13
N TYR A 43 2.94 3.16 8.12
CA TYR A 43 2.99 4.63 8.16
C TYR A 43 2.09 5.22 9.25
N GLN A 44 0.87 4.70 9.44
CA GLN A 44 -0.02 5.20 10.49
C GLN A 44 0.52 4.93 11.90
N ARG A 45 1.10 3.75 12.17
CA ARG A 45 1.73 3.46 13.47
C ARG A 45 2.87 4.42 13.79
N ARG A 46 3.66 4.82 12.78
CA ARG A 46 4.78 5.77 12.98
C ARG A 46 4.32 7.20 13.25
N PHE A 47 3.10 7.58 12.84
CA PHE A 47 2.56 8.92 13.08
C PHE A 47 1.88 9.03 14.46
N GLU A 48 1.34 7.93 14.98
CA GLU A 48 0.76 7.86 16.34
C GLU A 48 1.82 7.82 17.45
N GLU A 49 3.06 7.44 17.15
CA GLU A 49 4.18 7.46 18.10
C GLU A 49 4.92 8.81 18.18
N LEU A 50 4.64 9.75 17.26
CA LEU A 50 5.25 11.09 17.25
C LEU A 50 4.62 12.17 18.17
N PRO A 51 3.46 12.03 18.83
CA PRO A 51 3.00 12.99 19.83
C PRO A 51 3.48 12.73 21.27
N GLY A 52 4.37 11.76 21.50
CA GLY A 52 4.90 11.47 22.85
C GLY A 52 6.20 12.21 23.18
N ASP A 53 7.16 12.24 22.25
CA ASP A 53 8.53 12.69 22.55
C ASP A 53 8.72 14.21 22.42
N ILE A 54 7.81 14.94 21.78
CA ILE A 54 7.90 16.40 21.65
C ILE A 54 7.48 17.13 22.95
N MET A 55 6.70 16.48 23.84
CA MET A 55 6.27 17.10 25.10
C MET A 55 7.31 17.04 26.23
N VAL A 56 8.31 16.16 26.16
CA VAL A 56 9.34 16.06 27.22
C VAL A 56 10.39 17.17 27.11
N GLY A 57 10.63 17.70 25.90
CA GLY A 57 11.60 18.78 25.68
C GLY A 57 11.12 20.20 26.03
N VAL A 58 9.81 20.44 26.16
CA VAL A 58 9.23 21.78 26.39
C VAL A 58 8.98 22.07 27.88
N ALA A 59 8.91 21.05 28.74
CA ALA A 59 8.72 21.24 30.19
C ALA A 59 10.03 21.44 30.99
N ALA A 60 11.19 21.40 30.32
CA ALA A 60 12.51 21.44 30.96
C ALA A 60 13.34 22.69 30.63
N ASN A 61 12.71 23.79 30.17
CA ASN A 61 13.40 25.07 30.00
C ASN A 61 12.54 26.27 30.44
#